data_AF-A0A927MNG8-F1
#
_entry.id   AF-A0A927MNG8-F1
#
_cell.length_a   1.000
_cell.length_b   1.000
_cell.length_c   1.000
_cell.angle_alpha   90.00
_cell.angle_beta   90.00
_cell.angle_gamma   90.00
#
_symmetry.space_group_name_H-M   'P 1'
#
loop_
_entity.id
_entity.type
_entity.pdbx_description
1 polymer ?
#
loop_
_entity_poly.entity_id
_entity_poly.type
_entity_poly.pdbx_seq_one_letter_code
_entity_poly.pdbx_strand_id
1 'polypeptide(L)'
;MQGVEAAARRELWTVLEVTPDLVSGTVLAWGLRPPGHDLWSEMMRQRAHLGTVTHLTLQELRGPAAGVQLAEPGSLMSVCENPQVLQAAARAGAPSPLLCTSGNPASVGWQIVRELLGSSVRLRYHGDFDWPGVTIAGRLYANGVVPWRMQADDYFSAVAMLPADSRLGLEGVPVATPWDPRLAAAMHEQQVAVQESLLEVLLPDLTQTLRLSPIDR
;
A
#
# COMPACT_ATOMS: atom_id res chain seq x y z
N MET A 1 14.07 -18.82 15.77
CA MET A 1 15.16 -18.10 16.46
C MET A 1 15.36 -16.65 15.99
N GLN A 2 14.78 -16.21 14.86
CA GLN A 2 14.94 -14.83 14.33
C GLN A 2 14.01 -13.77 14.97
N GLY A 3 12.88 -14.17 15.58
CA GLY A 3 11.93 -13.24 16.22
C GLY A 3 12.43 -12.63 17.53
N VAL A 4 13.28 -13.36 18.26
CA VAL A 4 13.89 -12.92 19.53
C VAL A 4 14.92 -11.81 19.27
N GLU A 5 15.63 -11.89 18.15
CA GLU A 5 16.68 -10.94 17.78
C GLU A 5 16.11 -9.57 17.35
N ALA A 6 14.98 -9.54 16.64
CA ALA A 6 14.29 -8.31 16.27
C ALA A 6 13.58 -7.62 17.45
N ALA A 7 13.13 -8.39 18.45
CA ALA A 7 12.58 -7.84 19.68
C ALA A 7 13.69 -7.28 20.59
N ALA A 8 14.76 -8.05 20.81
CA ALA A 8 15.93 -7.62 21.59
C ALA A 8 16.62 -6.40 20.96
N ARG A 9 16.66 -6.32 19.62
CA ARG A 9 17.18 -5.14 18.91
C ARG A 9 16.30 -3.91 19.10
N ARG A 10 14.98 -4.04 19.16
CA ARG A 10 14.07 -2.91 19.47
C ARG A 10 14.20 -2.45 20.93
N GLU A 11 14.39 -3.36 21.87
CA GLU A 11 14.69 -3.03 23.27
C GLU A 11 16.03 -2.29 23.40
N LEU A 12 17.08 -2.74 22.70
CA LEU A 12 18.39 -2.08 22.71
C LEU A 12 18.34 -0.63 22.20
N TRP A 13 17.49 -0.35 21.20
CA TRP A 13 17.34 0.99 20.62
C TRP A 13 16.60 1.95 21.55
N THR A 14 15.70 1.41 22.38
CA THR A 14 14.98 2.16 23.41
C THR A 14 15.91 2.54 24.57
N VAL A 15 16.86 1.66 24.90
CA VAL A 15 17.89 1.90 25.94
C VAL A 15 18.91 2.98 25.51
N LEU A 16 19.09 3.21 24.21
CA LEU A 16 20.06 4.18 23.66
C LEU A 16 19.45 5.55 23.31
N GLU A 17 18.23 5.87 23.77
CA GLU A 17 17.52 7.15 23.49
C GLU A 17 17.45 7.52 21.99
N VAL A 18 17.53 6.55 21.09
CA VAL A 18 17.30 6.77 19.66
C VAL A 18 15.81 7.03 19.47
N THR A 19 15.43 8.30 19.58
CA THR A 19 14.06 8.74 19.39
C THR A 19 13.66 8.39 17.95
N PRO A 20 12.56 7.67 17.73
CA PRO A 20 12.13 7.33 16.39
C PRO A 20 11.85 8.61 15.61
N ASP A 21 12.39 8.71 14.38
CA ASP A 21 12.04 9.79 13.46
C ASP A 21 10.53 9.73 13.16
N LEU A 22 9.83 10.82 13.51
CA LEU A 22 8.37 10.89 13.40
C LEU A 22 7.88 11.64 12.16
N VAL A 23 8.77 12.34 11.43
CA VAL A 23 8.35 13.33 10.42
C VAL A 23 8.90 13.08 9.02
N SER A 24 10.07 12.43 8.87
CA SER A 24 10.63 12.22 7.53
C SER A 24 9.90 11.11 6.76
N GLY A 25 9.46 10.06 7.46
CA GLY A 25 8.67 8.99 6.89
C GLY A 25 7.23 9.44 6.65
N THR A 26 6.75 9.33 5.40
CA THR A 26 5.37 9.71 5.04
C THR A 26 4.64 8.59 4.29
N VAL A 27 3.31 8.62 4.38
CA VAL A 27 2.39 7.91 3.47
C VAL A 27 1.56 8.95 2.76
N LEU A 28 1.45 8.83 1.44
CA LEU A 28 0.60 9.70 0.65
C LEU A 28 -0.83 9.17 0.70
N ALA A 29 -1.80 10.06 0.85
CA ALA A 29 -3.22 9.73 0.92
C ALA A 29 -4.01 10.53 -0.12
N TRP A 30 -4.83 9.82 -0.89
CA TRP A 30 -5.84 10.34 -1.79
C TRP A 30 -7.23 9.96 -1.29
N GLY A 31 -8.15 10.94 -1.23
CA GLY A 31 -9.56 10.68 -0.92
C GLY A 31 -9.85 10.14 0.48
N LEU A 32 -8.89 10.21 1.42
CA LEU A 32 -9.09 9.73 2.80
C LEU A 32 -10.11 10.62 3.51
N ARG A 33 -11.20 10.01 3.98
CA ARG A 33 -12.32 10.69 4.64
C ARG A 33 -12.64 9.98 5.97
N PRO A 34 -11.87 10.25 7.04
CA PRO A 34 -12.16 9.74 8.38
C PRO A 34 -13.58 10.17 8.79
N PRO A 35 -14.39 9.30 9.43
CA PRO A 35 -15.77 9.62 9.77
C PRO A 35 -15.94 10.39 11.08
N GLY A 36 -14.87 10.56 11.87
CA GLY A 36 -14.92 11.28 13.15
C GLY A 36 -15.31 12.75 13.01
N HIS A 37 -15.81 13.36 14.09
CA HIS A 37 -16.16 14.79 14.12
C HIS A 37 -15.06 15.67 14.74
N ASP A 38 -13.90 15.09 15.05
CA ASP A 38 -12.74 15.82 15.53
C ASP A 38 -12.13 16.72 14.45
N LEU A 39 -11.30 17.68 14.87
CA LEU A 39 -10.69 18.67 13.98
C LEU A 39 -9.78 18.04 12.93
N TRP A 40 -9.12 16.93 13.25
CA TRP A 40 -8.24 16.25 12.32
C TRP A 40 -9.05 15.56 11.23
N SER A 41 -10.10 14.82 11.59
CA SER A 41 -11.04 14.20 10.65
C SER A 41 -11.69 15.24 9.72
N GLU A 42 -12.10 16.41 10.27
CA GLU A 42 -12.64 17.51 9.47
C GLU A 42 -11.61 18.09 8.50
N MET A 43 -10.39 18.35 8.96
CA MET A 43 -9.28 18.80 8.10
C MET A 43 -9.02 17.82 6.94
N MET A 44 -9.03 16.51 7.22
CA MET A 44 -8.83 15.48 6.20
C MET A 44 -9.95 15.45 5.17
N ARG A 45 -11.21 15.59 5.59
CA ARG A 45 -12.35 15.72 4.67
C ARG A 45 -12.26 16.98 3.80
N GLN A 46 -11.79 18.09 4.34
CA GLN A 46 -11.57 19.33 3.59
C GLN A 46 -10.47 19.16 2.53
N ARG A 47 -9.33 18.54 2.89
CA ARG A 47 -8.27 18.20 1.92
C ARG A 47 -8.76 17.30 0.80
N ALA A 48 -9.55 16.28 1.15
CA ALA A 48 -10.19 15.39 0.19
C ALA A 48 -11.23 16.11 -0.70
N HIS A 49 -11.95 17.10 -0.17
CA HIS A 49 -12.87 17.94 -0.95
C HIS A 49 -12.14 18.87 -1.92
N LEU A 50 -10.99 19.42 -1.52
CA LEU A 50 -10.12 20.23 -2.37
C LEU A 50 -9.37 19.41 -3.42
N GLY A 51 -9.44 18.07 -3.37
CA GLY A 51 -8.72 17.20 -4.30
C GLY A 51 -7.20 17.26 -4.13
N THR A 52 -6.72 17.39 -2.88
CA THR A 52 -5.29 17.49 -2.58
C THR A 52 -4.75 16.17 -2.03
N VAL A 53 -3.55 15.78 -2.49
CA VAL A 53 -2.80 14.67 -1.90
C VAL A 53 -2.30 15.10 -0.53
N THR A 54 -2.47 14.23 0.48
CA THR A 54 -2.04 14.51 1.84
C THR A 54 -0.89 13.60 2.24
N HIS A 55 0.18 14.18 2.78
CA HIS A 55 1.26 13.43 3.39
C HIS A 55 0.92 13.22 4.86
N LEU A 56 0.80 11.96 5.28
CA LEU A 56 0.62 11.57 6.67
C LEU A 56 1.96 11.20 7.27
N THR A 57 2.27 11.77 8.44
CA THR A 57 3.48 11.47 9.20
C THR A 57 3.18 10.62 10.43
N LEU A 58 4.20 10.00 11.00
CA LEU A 58 4.05 9.27 12.26
C LEU A 58 3.75 10.22 13.44
N GLN A 59 4.27 11.45 13.41
CA GLN A 59 3.97 12.50 14.38
C GLN A 59 2.47 12.81 14.41
N GLU A 60 1.87 12.94 13.23
CA GLU A 60 0.45 13.24 13.07
C GLU A 60 -0.43 12.10 13.60
N LEU A 61 -0.11 10.85 13.24
CA LEU A 61 -0.83 9.65 13.72
C LEU A 61 -0.73 9.42 15.23
N ARG A 62 0.39 9.81 15.85
CA ARG A 62 0.59 9.66 17.30
C ARG A 62 0.15 10.87 18.12
N GLY A 63 -0.22 11.97 17.46
CA GLY A 63 -0.65 13.21 18.09
C GLY A 63 -2.10 13.51 17.73
N PRO A 64 -2.36 14.50 16.85
CA PRO A 64 -3.72 14.93 16.52
C PRO A 64 -4.67 13.83 16.04
N ALA A 65 -4.15 12.80 15.36
CA ALA A 65 -4.95 11.68 14.86
C ALA A 65 -4.91 10.44 15.75
N ALA A 66 -4.34 10.52 16.96
CA ALA A 66 -4.21 9.38 17.85
C ALA A 66 -5.59 8.82 18.25
N GLY A 67 -5.83 7.55 17.93
CA GLY A 67 -7.10 6.88 18.20
C GLY A 67 -8.26 7.32 17.30
N VAL A 68 -8.00 8.14 16.28
CA VAL A 68 -9.01 8.51 15.29
C VAL A 68 -9.24 7.34 14.33
N GLN A 69 -10.51 7.06 14.04
CA GLN A 69 -10.89 6.07 13.04
C GLN A 69 -10.59 6.62 11.64
N LEU A 70 -9.67 5.98 10.91
CA LEU A 70 -9.20 6.48 9.61
C LEU A 70 -10.20 6.27 8.46
N ALA A 71 -11.07 5.26 8.55
CA ALA A 71 -12.09 4.95 7.56
C ALA A 71 -13.25 4.15 8.19
N GLU A 72 -14.40 4.08 7.49
CA GLU A 72 -15.56 3.34 7.97
C GLU A 72 -15.30 1.83 8.04
N PRO A 73 -15.71 1.14 9.11
CA PRO A 73 -15.64 -0.32 9.20
C PRO A 73 -16.35 -0.98 8.03
N GLY A 74 -15.75 -2.03 7.50
CA GLY A 74 -16.27 -2.72 6.33
C GLY A 74 -16.00 -2.00 5.00
N SER A 75 -15.43 -0.78 4.98
CA SER A 75 -15.01 -0.13 3.73
C SER A 75 -13.79 -0.83 3.10
N LEU A 76 -13.53 -0.51 1.82
CA LEU A 76 -12.34 -0.95 1.08
C LEU A 76 -11.39 0.23 0.89
N MET A 77 -10.12 0.03 1.21
CA MET A 77 -9.05 0.97 0.92
C MET A 77 -7.98 0.30 0.06
N SER A 78 -7.57 1.01 -0.99
CA SER A 78 -6.49 0.56 -1.86
C SER A 78 -5.16 1.10 -1.35
N VAL A 79 -4.10 0.31 -1.47
CA VAL A 79 -2.73 0.70 -1.15
C VAL A 79 -1.87 0.42 -2.38
N CYS A 80 -1.01 1.35 -2.76
CA CYS A 80 -0.03 1.15 -3.83
C CYS A 80 1.39 1.50 -3.37
N GLU A 81 2.38 0.96 -4.05
CA GLU A 81 3.77 1.34 -3.84
C GLU A 81 4.14 2.62 -4.60
N ASN A 82 3.74 2.70 -5.87
CA ASN A 82 4.23 3.69 -6.80
C ASN A 82 3.41 5.01 -6.74
N PRO A 83 4.03 6.18 -6.49
CA PRO A 83 3.34 7.48 -6.47
C PRO A 83 2.66 7.86 -7.78
N GLN A 84 3.07 7.27 -8.92
CA GLN A 84 2.43 7.52 -10.21
C GLN A 84 0.98 7.03 -10.24
N VAL A 85 0.65 5.92 -9.55
CA VAL A 85 -0.73 5.43 -9.40
C VAL A 85 -1.57 6.46 -8.68
N LEU A 86 -1.06 7.01 -7.58
CA LEU A 86 -1.76 8.01 -6.80
C LEU A 86 -1.94 9.31 -7.57
N GLN A 87 -0.92 9.75 -8.29
CA GLN A 87 -1.04 10.92 -9.18
C GLN A 87 -2.10 10.70 -10.27
N ALA A 88 -2.16 9.51 -10.88
CA ALA A 88 -3.17 9.19 -11.87
C ALA A 88 -4.59 9.19 -11.27
N ALA A 89 -4.76 8.59 -10.09
CA ALA A 89 -6.02 8.61 -9.34
C ALA A 89 -6.47 10.04 -9.02
N ALA A 90 -5.54 10.89 -8.59
CA ALA A 90 -5.80 12.30 -8.29
C ALA A 90 -6.21 13.08 -9.54
N ARG A 91 -5.48 12.93 -10.65
CA ARG A 91 -5.82 13.57 -11.95
C ARG A 91 -7.18 13.14 -12.46
N ALA A 92 -7.55 11.88 -12.26
CA ALA A 92 -8.84 11.33 -12.67
C ALA A 92 -10.00 11.71 -11.72
N GLY A 93 -9.72 12.31 -10.56
CA GLY A 93 -10.73 12.55 -9.53
C GLY A 93 -11.34 11.25 -9.00
N ALA A 94 -10.53 10.19 -8.87
CA ALA A 94 -11.02 8.87 -8.49
C ALA A 94 -11.78 8.91 -7.15
N PRO A 95 -13.00 8.35 -7.06
CA PRO A 95 -13.81 8.37 -5.84
C PRO A 95 -13.29 7.41 -4.75
N SER A 96 -12.53 6.38 -5.13
CA SER A 96 -12.01 5.41 -4.17
C SER A 96 -10.78 5.95 -3.42
N PRO A 97 -10.68 5.78 -2.10
CA PRO A 97 -9.50 6.18 -1.34
C PRO A 97 -8.30 5.30 -1.68
N LEU A 98 -7.12 5.93 -1.75
CA LEU A 98 -5.86 5.28 -2.08
C LEU A 98 -4.76 5.80 -1.16
N LEU A 99 -4.00 4.88 -0.56
CA LEU A 99 -2.75 5.17 0.13
C LEU A 99 -1.57 4.77 -0.75
N CYS A 100 -0.49 5.55 -0.71
CA CYS A 100 0.76 5.21 -1.38
C CYS A 100 1.93 5.22 -0.40
N THR A 101 2.66 4.11 -0.36
CA THR A 101 3.82 3.93 0.53
C THR A 101 5.11 4.50 -0.04
N SER A 102 5.15 4.79 -1.35
CA SER A 102 6.32 5.34 -2.05
C SER A 102 7.55 4.47 -1.88
N GLY A 103 7.39 3.17 -2.11
CA GLY A 103 8.38 2.13 -1.83
C GLY A 103 8.04 1.28 -0.60
N ASN A 104 9.09 0.77 0.06
CA ASN A 104 8.97 -0.02 1.30
C ASN A 104 8.27 0.80 2.39
N PRO A 105 7.16 0.29 2.98
CA PRO A 105 6.39 1.07 3.93
C PRO A 105 7.25 1.48 5.14
N ALA A 106 7.35 2.79 5.37
CA ALA A 106 7.93 3.35 6.59
C ALA A 106 7.09 2.97 7.82
N SER A 107 7.57 3.31 9.03
CA SER A 107 6.84 3.06 10.28
C SER A 107 5.40 3.59 10.27
N VAL A 108 5.16 4.74 9.64
CA VAL A 108 3.83 5.32 9.44
C VAL A 108 2.94 4.45 8.56
N GLY A 109 3.46 3.86 7.47
CA GLY A 109 2.72 2.95 6.60
C GLY A 109 2.28 1.69 7.33
N TRP A 110 3.18 1.07 8.09
CA TRP A 110 2.84 -0.09 8.92
C TRP A 110 1.84 0.26 10.03
N GLN A 111 1.92 1.45 10.63
CA GLN A 111 0.96 1.89 11.63
C GLN A 111 -0.44 2.04 11.03
N ILE A 112 -0.57 2.74 9.88
CA ILE A 112 -1.86 2.91 9.19
C ILE A 112 -2.46 1.56 8.78
N VAL A 113 -1.66 0.67 8.19
CA VAL A 113 -2.13 -0.68 7.78
C VAL A 113 -2.70 -1.44 8.99
N ARG A 114 -2.02 -1.41 10.13
CA ARG A 114 -2.47 -2.09 11.35
C ARG A 114 -3.75 -1.46 11.91
N GLU A 115 -3.84 -0.14 11.96
CA GLU A 115 -5.02 0.58 12.46
C GLU A 115 -6.26 0.30 11.60
N LEU A 116 -6.12 0.31 10.27
CA LEU A 116 -7.20 0.03 9.34
C LEU A 116 -7.69 -1.41 9.44
N LEU A 117 -6.77 -2.38 9.43
CA LEU A 117 -7.12 -3.80 9.59
C LEU A 117 -7.78 -4.06 10.95
N GLY A 118 -7.24 -3.46 12.03
CA GLY A 118 -7.83 -3.54 13.37
C GLY A 118 -9.22 -2.93 13.47
N SER A 119 -9.54 -1.97 12.59
CA SER A 119 -10.85 -1.31 12.49
C SER A 119 -11.80 -1.98 11.48
N SER A 120 -11.52 -3.22 11.08
CA SER A 120 -12.32 -3.99 10.11
C SER A 120 -12.43 -3.35 8.71
N VAL A 121 -11.45 -2.52 8.33
CA VAL A 121 -11.32 -2.03 6.95
C VAL A 121 -10.62 -3.09 6.11
N ARG A 122 -11.15 -3.36 4.91
CA ARG A 122 -10.48 -4.26 3.96
C ARG A 122 -9.41 -3.49 3.22
N LEU A 123 -8.19 -4.03 3.21
CA LEU A 123 -7.08 -3.46 2.48
C LEU A 123 -6.73 -4.34 1.29
N ARG A 124 -6.54 -3.73 0.13
CA ARG A 124 -5.95 -4.39 -1.04
C ARG A 124 -4.68 -3.68 -1.45
N TYR A 125 -3.66 -4.40 -1.88
CA TYR A 125 -2.36 -3.82 -2.22
C TYR A 125 -1.83 -4.25 -3.58
N HIS A 126 -1.33 -3.27 -4.34
CA HIS A 126 -0.57 -3.44 -5.57
C HIS A 126 0.85 -2.88 -5.38
N GLY A 127 1.86 -3.66 -5.76
CA GLY A 127 3.26 -3.25 -5.79
C GLY A 127 3.83 -3.51 -7.17
N ASP A 128 5.09 -3.14 -7.35
CA ASP A 128 5.79 -3.38 -8.60
C ASP A 128 6.08 -4.90 -8.77
N PHE A 129 6.09 -5.39 -10.01
CA PHE A 129 6.52 -6.76 -10.31
C PHE A 129 8.04 -6.82 -10.42
N ASP A 130 8.70 -6.64 -9.28
CA ASP A 130 10.11 -6.94 -9.05
C ASP A 130 10.30 -7.65 -7.70
N TRP A 131 11.49 -8.16 -7.41
CA TRP A 131 11.70 -8.90 -6.16
C TRP A 131 11.52 -8.04 -4.89
N PRO A 132 11.97 -6.77 -4.83
CA PRO A 132 11.64 -5.87 -3.73
C PRO A 132 10.12 -5.64 -3.53
N GLY A 133 9.38 -5.34 -4.60
CA GLY A 133 7.93 -5.12 -4.59
C GLY A 133 7.16 -6.37 -4.16
N VAL A 134 7.54 -7.55 -4.69
CA VAL A 134 7.02 -8.86 -4.26
C VAL A 134 7.31 -9.12 -2.78
N THR A 135 8.47 -8.70 -2.27
CA THR A 135 8.82 -8.81 -0.85
C THR A 135 7.95 -7.90 0.04
N ILE A 136 7.62 -6.69 -0.43
CA ILE A 136 6.69 -5.79 0.27
C ILE A 136 5.28 -6.39 0.27
N ALA A 137 4.80 -6.83 -0.89
CA ALA A 137 3.51 -7.50 -1.08
C ALA A 137 3.35 -8.68 -0.11
N GLY A 138 4.31 -9.60 -0.07
CA GLY A 138 4.27 -10.76 0.81
C GLY A 138 4.15 -10.40 2.29
N ARG A 139 4.86 -9.36 2.74
CA ARG A 139 4.77 -8.88 4.14
C ARG A 139 3.39 -8.28 4.44
N LEU A 140 2.83 -7.50 3.53
CA LEU A 140 1.48 -6.93 3.70
C LEU A 140 0.41 -8.03 3.71
N TYR A 141 0.53 -9.00 2.80
CA TYR A 141 -0.44 -10.09 2.68
C TYR A 141 -0.42 -11.04 3.89
N ALA A 142 0.76 -11.30 4.46
CA ALA A 142 0.89 -12.03 5.71
C ALA A 142 0.19 -11.34 6.91
N ASN A 143 -0.13 -10.05 6.79
CA ASN A 143 -0.88 -9.29 7.81
C ASN A 143 -2.38 -9.13 7.48
N GLY A 144 -2.89 -9.76 6.42
CA GLY A 144 -4.32 -9.73 6.08
C GLY A 144 -4.72 -8.70 5.01
N VAL A 145 -3.75 -8.02 4.40
CA VAL A 145 -3.99 -7.27 3.15
C VAL A 145 -4.21 -8.26 2.01
N VAL A 146 -5.11 -7.97 1.08
CA VAL A 146 -5.36 -8.87 -0.07
C VAL A 146 -4.64 -8.41 -1.34
N PRO A 147 -4.27 -9.31 -2.26
CA PRO A 147 -3.71 -8.93 -3.55
C PRO A 147 -4.66 -8.05 -4.35
N TRP A 148 -4.12 -6.98 -4.93
CA TRP A 148 -4.78 -6.16 -5.93
C TRP A 148 -3.97 -6.19 -7.22
N ARG A 149 -4.46 -6.95 -8.20
CA ARG A 149 -3.78 -7.15 -9.49
C ARG A 149 -2.30 -7.53 -9.34
N MET A 150 -2.06 -8.51 -8.47
CA MET A 150 -0.73 -8.98 -8.10
C MET A 150 -0.66 -10.51 -8.22
N GLN A 151 -1.28 -11.08 -9.25
CA GLN A 151 -1.23 -12.51 -9.57
C GLN A 151 -0.42 -12.76 -10.84
N ALA A 152 -0.14 -14.03 -11.16
CA ALA A 152 0.64 -14.38 -12.34
C ALA A 152 -0.03 -13.88 -13.65
N ASP A 153 -1.35 -13.94 -13.73
CA ASP A 153 -2.09 -13.51 -14.93
C ASP A 153 -2.03 -11.98 -15.10
N ASP A 154 -1.99 -11.23 -14.00
CA ASP A 154 -1.75 -9.79 -14.02
C ASP A 154 -0.33 -9.48 -14.52
N TYR A 155 0.67 -10.24 -14.05
CA TYR A 155 2.06 -10.10 -14.50
C TYR A 155 2.22 -10.37 -15.99
N PHE A 156 1.66 -11.47 -16.50
CA PHE A 156 1.70 -11.78 -17.94
C PHE A 156 1.05 -10.69 -18.78
N SER A 157 -0.10 -10.18 -18.33
CA SER A 157 -0.78 -9.06 -18.98
C SER A 157 0.11 -7.82 -19.00
N ALA A 158 0.82 -7.55 -17.90
CA ALA A 158 1.75 -6.43 -17.80
C ALA A 158 2.94 -6.53 -18.75
N VAL A 159 3.59 -7.70 -18.79
CA VAL A 159 4.72 -7.94 -19.70
C VAL A 159 4.29 -7.83 -21.17
N ALA A 160 3.08 -8.27 -21.50
CA ALA A 160 2.53 -8.16 -22.85
C ALA A 160 2.26 -6.70 -23.28
N MET A 161 1.92 -5.82 -22.33
CA MET A 161 1.69 -4.39 -22.59
C MET A 161 2.98 -3.58 -22.68
N LEU A 162 4.09 -4.06 -22.11
CA LEU A 162 5.38 -3.36 -22.16
C LEU A 162 5.99 -3.40 -23.57
N PRO A 163 6.37 -2.24 -24.14
CA PRO A 163 7.21 -2.18 -25.33
C PRO A 163 8.51 -2.94 -25.11
N ALA A 164 8.97 -3.68 -26.13
CA ALA A 164 10.12 -4.58 -26.00
C ALA A 164 11.43 -3.85 -25.62
N ASP A 165 11.57 -2.59 -26.04
CA ASP A 165 12.70 -1.69 -25.74
C ASP A 165 12.65 -1.09 -24.33
N SER A 166 11.51 -1.18 -23.66
CA SER A 166 11.26 -0.61 -22.33
C SER A 166 11.28 -1.65 -21.20
N ARG A 167 11.56 -2.92 -21.53
CA ARG A 167 11.62 -4.02 -20.55
C ARG A 167 12.90 -3.95 -19.73
N LEU A 168 12.75 -3.78 -18.43
CA LEU A 168 13.86 -3.86 -17.48
C LEU A 168 14.12 -5.32 -17.09
N GLY A 169 15.38 -5.67 -16.90
CA GLY A 169 15.77 -6.97 -16.38
C GLY A 169 15.32 -7.15 -14.94
N LEU A 170 14.88 -8.36 -14.60
CA LEU A 170 14.54 -8.69 -13.22
C LEU A 170 15.82 -8.85 -12.38
N GLU A 171 15.97 -8.02 -11.35
CA GLU A 171 17.15 -8.02 -10.46
C GLU A 171 16.79 -8.40 -9.02
N GLY A 172 17.76 -8.99 -8.32
CA GLY A 172 17.65 -9.34 -6.90
C GLY A 172 17.41 -10.83 -6.64
N VAL A 173 17.07 -11.16 -5.40
CA VAL A 173 16.89 -12.54 -4.94
C VAL A 173 15.43 -12.96 -5.15
N PRO A 174 15.17 -14.08 -5.85
CA PRO A 174 13.83 -14.63 -5.98
C PRO A 174 13.13 -14.87 -4.64
N VAL A 175 11.85 -14.51 -4.58
CA VAL A 175 11.03 -14.66 -3.39
C VAL A 175 9.78 -15.47 -3.72
N ALA A 176 9.38 -16.34 -2.80
CA ALA A 176 8.15 -17.11 -2.95
C ALA A 176 6.93 -16.18 -2.92
N THR A 177 5.89 -16.55 -3.68
CA THR A 177 4.61 -15.83 -3.74
C THR A 177 3.48 -16.72 -3.22
N PRO A 178 3.31 -16.91 -1.89
CA PRO A 178 2.29 -17.82 -1.34
C PRO A 178 0.85 -17.52 -1.76
N TRP A 179 0.56 -16.27 -2.14
CA TRP A 179 -0.77 -15.87 -2.63
C TRP A 179 -1.05 -16.31 -4.07
N ASP A 180 -0.01 -16.53 -4.88
CA ASP A 180 -0.07 -17.18 -6.20
C ASP A 180 1.32 -17.72 -6.56
N PRO A 181 1.62 -19.01 -6.30
CA PRO A 181 2.94 -19.59 -6.56
C PRO A 181 3.39 -19.52 -8.03
N ARG A 182 2.45 -19.35 -8.98
CA ARG A 182 2.79 -19.18 -10.40
C ARG A 182 3.48 -17.85 -10.66
N LEU A 183 3.27 -16.82 -9.83
CA LEU A 183 3.84 -15.49 -10.05
C LEU A 183 5.37 -15.51 -9.97
N ALA A 184 5.93 -16.10 -8.91
CA ALA A 184 7.38 -16.25 -8.79
C ALA A 184 7.99 -17.04 -9.96
N ALA A 185 7.30 -18.11 -10.39
CA ALA A 185 7.74 -18.93 -11.52
C ALA A 185 7.70 -18.13 -12.84
N ALA A 186 6.61 -17.39 -13.09
CA ALA A 186 6.45 -16.55 -14.27
C ALA A 186 7.51 -15.43 -14.33
N MET A 187 7.77 -14.75 -13.21
CA MET A 187 8.80 -13.72 -13.13
C MET A 187 10.20 -14.31 -13.37
N HIS A 188 10.46 -15.50 -12.83
CA HIS A 188 11.72 -16.21 -13.08
C HIS A 188 11.87 -16.64 -14.54
N GLU A 189 10.81 -17.06 -15.21
CA GLU A 189 10.85 -17.47 -16.62
C GLU A 189 11.01 -16.27 -17.57
N GLN A 190 10.25 -15.19 -17.34
CA GLN A 190 10.27 -14.02 -18.22
C GLN A 190 11.50 -13.13 -18.01
N GLN A 191 12.06 -13.09 -16.79
CA GLN A 191 13.19 -12.23 -16.43
C GLN A 191 12.93 -10.72 -16.67
N VAL A 192 11.67 -10.29 -16.59
CA VAL A 192 11.25 -8.89 -16.80
C VAL A 192 10.72 -8.30 -15.49
N ALA A 193 11.27 -7.16 -15.09
CA ALA A 193 10.70 -6.32 -14.04
C ALA A 193 9.63 -5.38 -14.62
N VAL A 194 8.54 -5.16 -13.87
CA VAL A 194 7.50 -4.18 -14.22
C VAL A 194 7.31 -3.20 -13.06
N GLN A 195 7.89 -2.00 -13.19
CA GLN A 195 7.91 -0.96 -12.14
C GLN A 195 6.98 0.21 -12.44
N GLU A 196 6.73 0.50 -13.71
CA GLU A 196 5.68 1.44 -14.09
C GLU A 196 4.36 0.71 -13.93
N SER A 197 3.71 0.97 -12.78
CA SER A 197 2.38 0.50 -12.47
C SER A 197 1.50 0.67 -13.71
N LEU A 198 0.84 -0.41 -14.14
CA LEU A 198 -0.10 -0.39 -15.26
C LEU A 198 -1.29 0.52 -14.91
N LEU A 199 -1.13 1.82 -15.08
CA LEU A 199 -2.12 2.83 -14.71
C LEU A 199 -3.45 2.54 -15.41
N GLU A 200 -3.39 2.12 -16.66
CA GLU A 200 -4.56 1.75 -17.48
C GLU A 200 -5.35 0.58 -16.87
N VAL A 201 -4.69 -0.29 -16.12
CA VAL A 201 -5.29 -1.48 -15.52
C VAL A 201 -5.77 -1.19 -14.08
N LEU A 202 -5.02 -0.39 -13.31
CA LEU A 202 -5.37 -0.06 -11.92
C LEU A 202 -6.41 1.05 -11.81
N LEU A 203 -6.36 2.06 -12.68
CA LEU A 203 -7.23 3.22 -12.59
C LEU A 203 -8.73 2.88 -12.75
N PRO A 204 -9.15 1.94 -13.61
CA PRO A 204 -10.54 1.47 -13.64
C PRO A 204 -11.05 0.98 -12.29
N ASP A 205 -10.22 0.28 -11.50
CA ASP A 205 -10.61 -0.24 -10.19
C ASP A 205 -10.73 0.84 -9.11
N LEU A 206 -10.12 2.01 -9.34
CA LEU A 206 -10.21 3.17 -8.45
C LEU A 206 -11.36 4.11 -8.84
N THR A 207 -11.72 4.12 -10.13
CA THR A 207 -12.78 4.97 -10.69
C THR A 207 -14.17 4.33 -10.59
N GLN A 208 -14.24 3.00 -10.58
CA GLN A 208 -15.49 2.29 -10.33
C GLN A 208 -15.82 2.27 -8.84
N THR A 209 -17.06 2.60 -8.48
CA THR A 209 -17.55 2.41 -7.11
C THR A 209 -17.70 0.90 -6.87
N LEU A 210 -16.68 0.28 -6.28
CA LEU A 210 -16.71 -1.14 -5.96
C LEU A 210 -17.77 -1.38 -4.87
N ARG A 211 -18.91 -1.95 -5.26
CA ARG A 211 -19.82 -2.60 -4.31
C ARG A 211 -19.12 -3.85 -3.80
N LEU A 212 -18.95 -3.92 -2.49
CA LEU A 212 -18.39 -5.07 -1.83
C LEU A 212 -19.32 -6.26 -2.01
N SER A 213 -18.87 -7.30 -2.72
CA SER A 213 -19.49 -8.61 -2.59
C SER A 213 -19.25 -9.12 -1.16
N PRO A 214 -20.24 -9.73 -0.50
CA PRO A 214 -20.01 -10.52 0.70
C PRO A 214 -19.04 -11.65 0.35
N ILE A 215 -18.04 -11.88 1.19
CA ILE A 215 -17.22 -13.09 1.09
C ILE A 215 -17.96 -14.16 1.88
N ASP A 216 -18.26 -15.28 1.23
CA ASP A 216 -18.76 -16.49 1.91
C ASP A 216 -17.75 -16.93 2.96
N ARG A 217 -18.24 -17.11 4.19
CA ARG A 217 -17.46 -17.50 5.38
C ARG A 217 -17.02 -18.95 5.32
#